data_AF-A0A016VBJ3-F1
#
_entry.id   AF-A0A016VBJ3-F1
#
_cell.length_a   1.000
_cell.length_b   1.000
_cell.length_c   1.000
_cell.angle_alpha   90.00
_cell.angle_beta   90.00
_cell.angle_gamma   90.00
#
_symmetry.space_group_name_H-M   'P 1'
#
loop_
_entity.id
_entity.type
_entity.pdbx_description
1 polymer ?
#
loop_
_entity_poly.entity_id
_entity_poly.type
_entity_poly.pdbx_seq_one_letter_code
_entity_poly.pdbx_strand_id
1 'polypeptide(L)'
;MLSIRTTNQRLWTEGIRRVLHDHGSYILLVVEQLVGVCLFLFVRPHLAPYIKDFAVASVKTGMGGATGNKGSVAFRMVVHSTSFCFVCSHFAAGQNEVRDRNEDFTSALRRIRFPQGRDIESHDIVFWFGDFNYRINLSGEDVKKAVYSGDLTMLWQYDQLSQQKAQGLVFDGFQEGTLSFPPTYKYDTFSDDYDTSEKCRAPAWTDRILWKEQRSPAEMKLIRYFRSELKTSDHRPVGALFSVNVYRVNQAKCVTLVEDIVACLGPPDSTIICSLAGTRRFPAPLFPQVAAKLKEIPAHIRLSKFEDGELHIVLENGETALAALSMDGIQLEGHTLSVRLKSPEWTEGLQPKLTKFAATAASEDAISIQDCDFNITNGDEFEFDDNDDDLSSTLSADKMGSGRASPITGIEDFAPRCTITPLQSSYSSQTAMPIRQAPAPPTLPSRPPIPVIPPRPKGYNG
;
A
#
# COMPACT_ATOMS: atom_id res chain seq x y z
N MET A 1 -7.41 27.78 -16.65
CA MET A 1 -7.62 26.77 -15.58
C MET A 1 -8.79 25.89 -16.03
N LEU A 2 -8.51 24.86 -16.84
CA LEU A 2 -9.55 23.99 -17.42
C LEU A 2 -9.99 22.99 -16.34
N SER A 3 -11.25 23.10 -15.93
CA SER A 3 -11.94 22.14 -15.07
C SER A 3 -12.05 20.81 -15.82
N ILE A 4 -11.17 19.87 -15.49
CA ILE A 4 -11.33 18.46 -15.89
C ILE A 4 -12.58 17.98 -15.13
N ARG A 5 -13.66 17.69 -15.86
CA ARG A 5 -15.00 17.45 -15.28
C ARG A 5 -14.98 16.28 -14.30
N THR A 6 -15.05 16.59 -13.00
CA THR A 6 -15.25 15.61 -11.90
C THR A 6 -16.58 14.85 -12.01
N THR A 7 -17.48 15.28 -12.91
CA THR A 7 -18.77 14.63 -13.21
C THR A 7 -18.60 13.18 -13.63
N ASN A 8 -17.70 12.86 -14.57
CA ASN A 8 -17.54 11.49 -15.08
C ASN A 8 -17.00 10.55 -14.00
N GLN A 9 -16.04 11.03 -13.19
CA GLN A 9 -15.54 10.28 -12.03
C GLN A 9 -16.68 9.94 -11.07
N ARG A 10 -17.54 10.91 -10.74
CA ARG A 10 -18.70 10.69 -9.86
C ARG A 10 -19.68 9.67 -10.43
N LEU A 11 -19.99 9.75 -11.73
CA LEU A 11 -20.87 8.80 -12.41
C LEU A 11 -20.30 7.37 -12.38
N TRP A 12 -19.00 7.21 -12.66
CA TRP A 12 -18.31 5.93 -12.51
C TRP A 12 -18.35 5.42 -11.07
N THR A 13 -18.12 6.31 -10.11
CA THR A 13 -18.15 5.96 -8.69
C THR A 13 -19.50 5.39 -8.30
N GLU A 14 -20.59 6.06 -8.69
CA GLU A 14 -21.96 5.66 -8.38
C GLU A 14 -22.35 4.37 -9.10
N GLY A 15 -22.03 4.25 -10.39
CA GLY A 15 -22.29 3.03 -11.17
C GLY A 15 -21.59 1.81 -10.58
N ILE A 16 -20.29 1.92 -10.27
CA ILE A 16 -19.54 0.81 -9.66
C ILE A 16 -20.09 0.48 -8.27
N ARG A 17 -20.38 1.49 -7.45
CA ARG A 17 -20.94 1.29 -6.10
C ARG A 17 -22.27 0.53 -6.16
N ARG A 18 -23.17 0.91 -7.07
CA ARG A 18 -24.46 0.24 -7.26
C ARG A 18 -24.30 -1.23 -7.62
N VAL A 19 -23.45 -1.52 -8.62
CA VAL A 19 -23.19 -2.91 -9.05
C VAL A 19 -22.55 -3.73 -7.93
N LEU A 20 -21.61 -3.16 -7.17
CA LEU A 20 -20.98 -3.84 -6.04
C LEU A 20 -21.97 -4.10 -4.90
N HIS A 21 -22.86 -3.15 -4.60
CA HIS A 21 -23.89 -3.29 -3.57
C HIS A 21 -24.80 -4.49 -3.83
N ASP A 22 -25.16 -4.75 -5.09
CA ASP A 22 -25.98 -5.90 -5.49
C ASP A 22 -25.25 -7.26 -5.31
N HIS A 23 -23.93 -7.24 -5.12
CA HIS A 23 -23.08 -8.43 -4.97
C HIS A 23 -22.39 -8.53 -3.61
N GLY A 24 -22.59 -7.56 -2.72
CA GLY A 24 -22.09 -7.59 -1.35
C GLY A 24 -21.89 -6.20 -0.76
N SER A 25 -21.51 -6.17 0.53
CA SER A 25 -21.18 -4.92 1.19
C SER A 25 -19.75 -4.51 0.87
N TYR A 26 -19.62 -3.35 0.22
CA TYR A 26 -18.36 -2.69 -0.08
C TYR A 26 -18.43 -1.22 0.34
N ILE A 27 -17.32 -0.69 0.81
CA ILE A 27 -17.11 0.74 1.05
C ILE A 27 -16.06 1.25 0.07
N LEU A 28 -16.24 2.49 -0.38
CA LEU A 28 -15.25 3.19 -1.17
C LEU A 28 -14.24 3.84 -0.24
N LEU A 29 -12.96 3.49 -0.37
CA LEU A 29 -11.89 4.12 0.40
C LEU A 29 -11.18 5.22 -0.37
N VAL A 30 -11.08 5.08 -1.70
CA VAL A 30 -10.20 5.92 -2.52
C VAL A 30 -10.83 6.17 -3.87
N VAL A 31 -10.78 7.42 -4.31
CA VAL A 31 -10.95 7.81 -5.69
C VAL A 31 -9.87 8.80 -6.03
N GLU A 32 -9.03 8.45 -6.98
CA GLU A 32 -7.95 9.32 -7.43
C GLU A 32 -8.00 9.46 -8.94
N GLN A 33 -7.81 10.69 -9.43
CA GLN A 33 -7.88 10.99 -10.85
C GLN A 33 -6.73 11.87 -11.29
N LEU A 34 -6.14 11.48 -12.42
CA LEU A 34 -5.16 12.27 -13.15
C LEU A 34 -5.54 12.30 -14.62
N VAL A 35 -6.05 13.45 -15.07
CA VAL A 35 -6.54 13.61 -16.45
C VAL A 35 -7.61 12.54 -16.74
N GLY A 36 -7.37 11.62 -17.67
CA GLY A 36 -8.30 10.54 -18.02
C GLY A 36 -8.11 9.25 -17.20
N VAL A 37 -7.07 9.15 -16.38
CA VAL A 37 -6.82 7.99 -15.52
C VAL A 37 -7.59 8.18 -14.22
N CYS A 38 -8.44 7.22 -13.87
CA CYS A 38 -9.12 7.18 -12.59
C CYS A 38 -8.93 5.83 -11.89
N LEU A 39 -8.63 5.88 -10.61
CA LEU A 39 -8.33 4.73 -9.77
C LEU A 39 -9.29 4.70 -8.58
N PHE A 40 -10.00 3.58 -8.42
CA PHE A 40 -10.99 3.38 -7.37
C PHE A 40 -10.55 2.21 -6.47
N LEU A 41 -10.67 2.37 -5.15
CA LEU A 41 -10.50 1.28 -4.19
C LEU A 41 -11.79 1.04 -3.43
N PHE A 42 -12.39 -0.13 -3.66
CA PHE A 42 -13.49 -0.64 -2.88
C PHE A 42 -13.03 -1.80 -1.99
N VAL A 43 -13.43 -1.80 -0.72
CA VAL A 43 -13.08 -2.85 0.24
C VAL A 43 -14.32 -3.35 0.97
N ARG A 44 -14.26 -4.57 1.49
CA ARG A 44 -15.31 -5.07 2.39
C ARG A 44 -15.20 -4.36 3.74
N PRO A 45 -16.31 -3.93 4.38
CA PRO A 45 -16.28 -3.16 5.61
C PRO A 45 -15.47 -3.82 6.75
N HIS A 46 -15.53 -5.16 6.87
CA HIS A 46 -14.80 -5.88 7.93
C HIS A 46 -13.27 -5.84 7.78
N LEU A 47 -12.74 -5.45 6.61
CA LEU A 47 -11.31 -5.26 6.41
C LEU A 47 -10.85 -3.84 6.78
N ALA A 48 -11.76 -2.87 6.79
CA ALA A 48 -11.43 -1.45 6.99
C ALA A 48 -10.66 -1.17 8.29
N PRO A 49 -10.98 -1.79 9.45
CA PRO A 49 -10.21 -1.59 10.68
C PRO A 49 -8.75 -2.06 10.62
N TYR A 50 -8.38 -2.85 9.61
CA TYR A 50 -7.04 -3.40 9.44
C TYR A 50 -6.24 -2.70 8.34
N ILE A 51 -6.83 -1.74 7.65
CA ILE A 51 -6.19 -0.93 6.61
C ILE A 51 -5.61 0.32 7.25
N LYS A 52 -4.33 0.58 7.02
CA LYS A 52 -3.60 1.67 7.65
C LYS A 52 -2.55 2.31 6.75
N ASP A 53 -2.05 3.46 7.21
CA ASP A 53 -0.91 4.16 6.60
C ASP A 53 -1.15 4.54 5.12
N PHE A 54 -2.40 4.85 4.79
CA PHE A 54 -2.83 5.11 3.43
C PHE A 54 -2.17 6.36 2.83
N ALA A 55 -1.71 6.29 1.57
CA ALA A 55 -1.19 7.46 0.85
C ALA A 55 -1.37 7.33 -0.66
N VAL A 56 -1.48 8.48 -1.34
CA VAL A 56 -1.63 8.59 -2.80
C VAL A 56 -0.47 9.40 -3.37
N ALA A 57 -0.05 9.05 -4.58
CA ALA A 57 0.86 9.85 -5.38
C ALA A 57 0.50 9.74 -6.86
N SER A 58 0.86 10.74 -7.66
CA SER A 58 0.65 10.71 -9.10
C SER A 58 1.79 11.41 -9.84
N VAL A 59 1.99 11.04 -11.11
CA VAL A 59 2.93 11.70 -12.01
C VAL A 59 2.29 11.90 -13.38
N LYS A 60 2.42 13.11 -13.92
CA LYS A 60 2.05 13.40 -15.31
C LYS A 60 3.21 13.07 -16.23
N THR A 61 2.90 12.46 -17.37
CA THR A 61 3.82 12.16 -18.45
C THR A 61 3.28 12.66 -19.79
N GLY A 62 4.15 12.84 -20.78
CA GLY A 62 3.84 13.50 -22.06
C GLY A 62 4.23 14.99 -22.12
N MET A 63 4.68 15.47 -23.30
CA MET A 63 5.13 16.85 -23.57
C MET A 63 6.01 17.49 -22.48
N GLY A 64 7.04 16.78 -22.01
CA GLY A 64 7.94 17.29 -20.97
C GLY A 64 7.35 17.33 -19.54
N GLY A 65 6.21 16.67 -19.31
CA GLY A 65 5.64 16.43 -17.97
C GLY A 65 4.76 17.55 -17.39
N ALA A 66 4.77 18.75 -17.99
CA ALA A 66 3.98 19.89 -17.50
C ALA A 66 2.57 19.99 -18.12
N THR A 67 2.41 19.54 -19.38
CA THR A 67 1.18 19.66 -20.18
C THR A 67 0.63 18.30 -20.67
N GLY A 68 1.18 17.20 -20.17
CA GLY A 68 0.87 15.85 -20.63
C GLY A 68 -0.51 15.34 -20.22
N ASN A 69 -1.20 14.66 -21.15
CA ASN A 69 -2.46 13.96 -20.94
C ASN A 69 -2.28 12.49 -20.52
N LYS A 70 -1.04 12.06 -20.31
CA LYS A 70 -0.64 10.73 -19.85
C LYS A 70 -0.12 10.80 -18.43
N GLY A 71 0.02 9.65 -17.80
CA GLY A 71 0.57 9.61 -16.46
C GLY A 71 0.21 8.36 -15.69
N SER A 72 0.60 8.38 -14.43
CA SER A 72 0.35 7.29 -13.48
C SER A 72 -0.22 7.84 -12.19
N VAL A 73 -1.22 7.14 -11.66
CA VAL A 73 -1.79 7.37 -10.33
C VAL A 73 -1.50 6.13 -9.50
N ALA A 74 -1.05 6.32 -8.27
CA ALA A 74 -0.78 5.24 -7.37
C ALA A 74 -1.34 5.53 -5.98
N PHE A 75 -1.75 4.48 -5.30
CA PHE A 75 -1.95 4.53 -3.86
C PHE A 75 -1.23 3.38 -3.19
N ARG A 76 -1.02 3.54 -1.90
CA ARG A 76 -0.45 2.53 -1.05
C ARG A 76 -1.23 2.38 0.25
N MET A 77 -1.23 1.18 0.80
CA MET A 77 -1.90 0.86 2.05
C MET A 77 -1.22 -0.33 2.74
N VAL A 78 -1.24 -0.39 4.06
CA VAL A 78 -0.92 -1.62 4.78
C VAL A 78 -2.22 -2.29 5.17
N VAL A 79 -2.36 -3.58 4.87
CA VAL A 79 -3.40 -4.43 5.45
C VAL A 79 -2.74 -5.31 6.50
N HIS A 80 -3.14 -5.17 7.77
CA HIS A 80 -2.45 -5.74 8.93
C HIS A 80 -0.96 -5.34 9.01
N SER A 81 -0.04 -6.20 8.55
CA SER A 81 1.40 -5.91 8.45
C SER A 81 1.97 -6.28 7.07
N THR A 82 1.12 -6.31 6.05
CA THR A 82 1.51 -6.47 4.64
C THR A 82 1.21 -5.19 3.89
N SER A 83 2.23 -4.64 3.25
CA SER A 83 2.16 -3.40 2.50
C SER A 83 1.85 -3.65 1.03
N PHE A 84 0.91 -2.88 0.51
CA PHE A 84 0.44 -2.94 -0.87
C PHE A 84 0.68 -1.60 -1.56
N CYS A 85 1.05 -1.66 -2.84
CA CYS A 85 1.03 -0.51 -3.75
C CYS A 85 0.24 -0.88 -5.01
N PHE A 86 -0.65 0.01 -5.44
CA PHE A 86 -1.41 -0.13 -6.67
C PHE A 86 -1.10 1.05 -7.56
N VAL A 87 -0.70 0.79 -8.80
CA VAL A 87 -0.32 1.81 -9.79
C VAL A 87 -1.17 1.60 -11.04
N CYS A 88 -1.91 2.63 -11.42
CA CYS A 88 -2.65 2.67 -12.68
C CYS A 88 -1.97 3.68 -13.62
N SER A 89 -1.61 3.24 -14.82
CA SER A 89 -0.93 4.10 -15.80
C SER A 89 -1.62 4.12 -17.15
N HIS A 90 -1.49 5.26 -17.83
CA HIS A 90 -1.76 5.41 -19.24
C HIS A 90 -0.50 5.96 -19.90
N PHE A 91 0.22 5.12 -20.65
CA PHE A 91 1.50 5.47 -21.28
C PHE A 91 1.34 6.03 -22.70
N ALA A 92 2.43 6.53 -23.27
CA ALA A 92 2.51 7.05 -24.63
C ALA A 92 1.91 6.08 -25.68
N ALA A 93 0.99 6.61 -26.48
CA ALA A 93 0.31 5.88 -27.55
C ALA A 93 1.10 5.92 -28.86
N GLY A 94 0.84 4.96 -29.75
CA GLY A 94 1.45 4.90 -31.09
C GLY A 94 2.33 3.66 -31.29
N GLN A 95 2.34 3.14 -32.53
CA GLN A 95 3.02 1.89 -32.87
C GLN A 95 4.52 1.93 -32.54
N ASN A 96 5.17 3.06 -32.83
CA ASN A 96 6.63 3.19 -32.77
C ASN A 96 7.14 3.84 -31.47
N GLU A 97 6.25 4.22 -30.55
CA GLU A 97 6.60 4.97 -29.33
C GLU A 97 7.04 4.08 -28.16
N VAL A 98 7.77 3.00 -28.44
CA VAL A 98 8.26 2.04 -27.42
C VAL A 98 9.18 2.74 -26.42
N ARG A 99 10.08 3.59 -26.92
CA ARG A 99 11.02 4.35 -26.08
C ARG A 99 10.29 5.26 -25.10
N ASP A 100 9.27 5.98 -25.58
CA ASP A 100 8.50 6.90 -24.75
C ASP A 100 7.68 6.16 -23.69
N ARG A 101 7.14 4.97 -24.00
CA ARG A 101 6.51 4.10 -23.00
C ARG A 101 7.48 3.62 -21.92
N ASN A 102 8.69 3.23 -22.31
CA ASN A 102 9.72 2.84 -21.35
C ASN A 102 10.15 4.02 -20.45
N GLU A 103 10.22 5.24 -21.01
CA GLU A 103 10.50 6.46 -20.25
C GLU A 103 9.32 6.81 -19.32
N ASP A 104 8.07 6.64 -19.75
CA ASP A 104 6.89 6.82 -18.90
C ASP A 104 6.91 5.88 -17.69
N PHE A 105 7.23 4.59 -17.92
CA PHE A 105 7.45 3.61 -16.84
C PHE A 105 8.56 4.06 -15.88
N THR A 106 9.73 4.44 -16.42
CA THR A 106 10.90 4.86 -15.62
C THR A 106 10.60 6.13 -14.82
N SER A 107 9.89 7.08 -15.41
CA SER A 107 9.45 8.32 -14.79
C SER A 107 8.48 8.05 -13.64
N ALA A 108 7.50 7.15 -13.82
CA ALA A 108 6.60 6.72 -12.75
C ALA A 108 7.37 6.07 -11.61
N LEU A 109 8.26 5.13 -11.91
CA LEU A 109 9.08 4.44 -10.90
C LEU A 109 9.95 5.41 -10.09
N ARG A 110 10.53 6.43 -10.74
CA ARG A 110 11.41 7.42 -10.10
C ARG A 110 10.66 8.51 -9.33
N ARG A 111 9.48 8.93 -9.79
CA ARG A 111 8.83 10.16 -9.30
C ARG A 111 7.64 9.89 -8.39
N ILE A 112 7.03 8.71 -8.45
CA ILE A 112 6.01 8.31 -7.48
C ILE A 112 6.71 8.05 -6.14
N ARG A 113 6.45 8.92 -5.18
CA ARG A 113 7.00 8.85 -3.82
C ARG A 113 5.87 9.05 -2.82
N PHE A 114 5.90 8.25 -1.77
CA PHE A 114 4.96 8.27 -0.66
C PHE A 114 5.65 8.83 0.60
N PRO A 115 4.91 9.13 1.68
CA PRO A 115 5.49 9.60 2.93
C PRO A 115 6.61 8.70 3.45
N GLN A 116 7.56 9.30 4.17
CA GLN A 116 8.75 8.64 4.73
C GLN A 116 9.73 8.12 3.66
N GLY A 117 9.72 8.71 2.47
CA GLY A 117 10.68 8.40 1.40
C GLY A 117 10.42 7.08 0.67
N ARG A 118 9.25 6.47 0.89
CA ARG A 118 8.84 5.22 0.25
C ARG A 118 8.56 5.41 -1.23
N ASP A 119 8.99 4.46 -2.05
CA ASP A 119 8.69 4.40 -3.49
C ASP A 119 7.76 3.22 -3.80
N ILE A 120 7.45 3.02 -5.08
CA ILE A 120 6.59 1.91 -5.54
C ILE A 120 7.14 0.57 -5.06
N GLU A 121 8.45 0.34 -5.23
CA GLU A 121 9.14 -0.90 -4.90
C GLU A 121 9.57 -0.99 -3.43
N SER A 122 9.05 -0.17 -2.54
CA SER A 122 9.25 -0.32 -1.09
C SER A 122 8.17 -1.19 -0.43
N HIS A 123 7.27 -1.78 -1.23
CA HIS A 123 6.10 -2.51 -0.75
C HIS A 123 6.25 -4.01 -0.94
N ASP A 124 5.68 -4.78 -0.02
CA ASP A 124 5.67 -6.24 -0.07
C ASP A 124 5.03 -6.75 -1.36
N ILE A 125 3.94 -6.09 -1.79
CA ILE A 125 3.18 -6.43 -2.99
C ILE A 125 2.89 -5.16 -3.79
N VAL A 126 3.24 -5.19 -5.07
CA VAL A 126 2.94 -4.14 -6.03
C VAL A 126 2.05 -4.70 -7.12
N PHE A 127 0.93 -4.04 -7.40
CA PHE A 127 0.13 -4.25 -8.60
C PHE A 127 0.28 -3.04 -9.52
N TRP A 128 0.61 -3.27 -10.78
CA TRP A 128 0.75 -2.22 -11.77
C TRP A 128 -0.05 -2.58 -13.02
N PHE A 129 -1.03 -1.75 -13.36
CA PHE A 129 -1.97 -2.01 -14.44
C PHE A 129 -2.37 -0.76 -15.20
N GLY A 130 -3.12 -0.94 -16.28
CA GLY A 130 -3.70 0.14 -17.08
C GLY A 130 -3.46 -0.04 -18.56
N ASP A 131 -3.64 1.05 -19.33
CA ASP A 131 -3.33 1.10 -20.75
C ASP A 131 -1.84 1.47 -20.93
N PHE A 132 -1.00 0.44 -21.00
CA PHE A 132 0.42 0.62 -21.24
C PHE A 132 0.74 0.88 -22.72
N ASN A 133 -0.24 0.80 -23.62
CA ASN A 133 -0.13 1.15 -25.04
C ASN A 133 0.94 0.41 -25.86
N TYR A 134 1.59 -0.62 -25.31
CA TYR A 134 2.48 -1.48 -26.09
C TYR A 134 1.70 -2.22 -27.17
N ARG A 135 2.34 -2.41 -28.33
CA ARG A 135 1.70 -2.95 -29.54
C ARG A 135 2.31 -4.29 -29.93
N ILE A 136 1.71 -4.93 -30.93
CA ILE A 136 2.26 -6.13 -31.57
C ILE A 136 3.02 -5.71 -32.82
N ASN A 137 4.26 -6.16 -32.95
CA ASN A 137 5.16 -5.87 -34.08
C ASN A 137 4.85 -6.74 -35.30
N LEU A 138 3.59 -6.73 -35.74
CA LEU A 138 3.10 -7.43 -36.93
C LEU A 138 2.11 -6.53 -37.70
N SER A 139 1.81 -6.89 -38.95
CA SER A 139 0.76 -6.20 -39.71
C SER A 139 -0.61 -6.46 -39.08
N GLY A 140 -1.54 -5.50 -39.23
CA GLY A 140 -2.90 -5.68 -38.72
C GLY A 140 -3.59 -6.92 -39.28
N GLU A 141 -3.33 -7.26 -40.56
CA GLU A 141 -3.84 -8.48 -41.19
C GLU A 141 -3.32 -9.75 -40.54
N ASP A 142 -2.01 -9.81 -40.26
CA ASP A 142 -1.40 -11.01 -39.68
C ASP A 142 -1.85 -11.22 -38.24
N VAL A 143 -2.01 -10.12 -37.48
CA VAL A 143 -2.61 -10.18 -36.14
C VAL A 143 -4.06 -10.68 -36.23
N LYS A 144 -4.89 -10.13 -37.12
CA LYS A 144 -6.28 -10.57 -37.31
C LYS A 144 -6.36 -12.05 -37.74
N LYS A 145 -5.47 -12.53 -38.62
CA LYS A 145 -5.37 -13.95 -39.03
C LYS A 145 -5.01 -14.87 -37.87
N ALA A 146 -4.04 -14.47 -37.04
CA ALA A 146 -3.64 -15.23 -35.85
C ALA A 146 -4.77 -15.32 -34.83
N VAL A 147 -5.49 -14.22 -34.60
CA VAL A 147 -6.67 -14.20 -33.72
C VAL A 147 -7.77 -15.13 -34.26
N TYR A 148 -8.07 -15.06 -35.56
CA TYR A 148 -9.09 -15.91 -36.19
C TYR A 148 -8.75 -17.41 -36.12
N SER A 149 -7.47 -17.75 -36.25
CA SER A 149 -6.98 -19.13 -36.14
C SER A 149 -6.79 -19.61 -34.69
N GLY A 150 -6.94 -18.72 -33.70
CA GLY A 150 -6.73 -19.03 -32.29
C GLY A 150 -5.25 -19.15 -31.87
N ASP A 151 -4.31 -18.84 -32.76
CA ASP A 151 -2.87 -18.89 -32.50
C ASP A 151 -2.38 -17.61 -31.79
N LEU A 152 -2.89 -17.39 -30.58
CA LEU A 152 -2.51 -16.24 -29.76
C LEU A 152 -1.06 -16.35 -29.24
N THR A 153 -0.53 -17.57 -29.11
CA THR A 153 0.81 -17.81 -28.58
C THR A 153 1.89 -17.28 -29.53
N MET A 154 1.70 -17.39 -30.85
CA MET A 154 2.61 -16.79 -31.83
C MET A 154 2.75 -15.27 -31.64
N LEU A 155 1.63 -14.58 -31.38
CA LEU A 155 1.60 -13.13 -31.23
C LEU A 155 2.44 -12.62 -30.05
N TRP A 156 2.64 -13.43 -29.00
CA TRP A 156 3.42 -13.04 -27.83
C TRP A 156 4.88 -12.73 -28.18
N GLN A 157 5.43 -13.42 -29.17
CA GLN A 157 6.81 -13.21 -29.60
C GLN A 157 7.02 -11.83 -30.23
N TYR A 158 5.93 -11.20 -30.68
CA TYR A 158 5.90 -9.89 -31.31
C TYR A 158 5.30 -8.81 -30.40
N ASP A 159 4.82 -9.15 -29.21
CA ASP A 159 4.30 -8.20 -28.22
C ASP A 159 5.45 -7.35 -27.65
N GLN A 160 5.38 -6.03 -27.85
CA GLN A 160 6.45 -5.12 -27.44
C GLN A 160 6.69 -5.16 -25.92
N LEU A 161 5.64 -5.20 -25.09
CA LEU A 161 5.83 -5.24 -23.63
C LEU A 161 6.60 -6.50 -23.22
N SER A 162 6.19 -7.65 -23.75
CA SER A 162 6.87 -8.93 -23.51
C SER A 162 8.34 -8.88 -23.92
N GLN A 163 8.64 -8.31 -25.10
CA GLN A 163 10.02 -8.13 -25.57
C GLN A 163 10.84 -7.18 -24.69
N GLN A 164 10.29 -6.01 -24.33
CA GLN A 164 11.00 -5.02 -23.50
C GLN A 164 11.26 -5.56 -22.08
N LYS A 165 10.30 -6.29 -21.52
CA LYS A 165 10.43 -6.95 -20.21
C LYS A 165 11.45 -8.09 -20.24
N ALA A 166 11.45 -8.92 -21.28
CA ALA A 166 12.45 -9.98 -21.46
C ALA A 166 13.89 -9.44 -21.60
N GLN A 167 14.04 -8.21 -22.11
CA GLN A 167 15.32 -7.49 -22.19
C GLN A 167 15.70 -6.78 -20.88
N GLY A 168 14.86 -6.83 -19.85
CA GLY A 168 15.09 -6.14 -18.56
C GLY A 168 14.97 -4.62 -18.64
N LEU A 169 14.35 -4.07 -19.69
CA LEU A 169 14.24 -2.62 -19.90
C LEU A 169 13.09 -1.99 -19.11
N VAL A 170 12.05 -2.77 -18.81
CA VAL A 170 10.86 -2.35 -18.06
C VAL A 170 10.35 -3.50 -17.20
N PHE A 171 9.66 -3.17 -16.11
CA PHE A 171 8.97 -4.13 -15.24
C PHE A 171 9.86 -5.30 -14.77
N ASP A 172 11.12 -5.02 -14.41
CA ASP A 172 12.05 -6.04 -13.92
C ASP A 172 11.57 -6.67 -12.60
N GLY A 173 11.60 -8.01 -12.55
CA GLY A 173 11.06 -8.80 -11.44
C GLY A 173 9.53 -8.79 -11.31
N PHE A 174 8.78 -8.07 -12.16
CA PHE A 174 7.33 -8.19 -12.20
C PHE A 174 6.92 -9.46 -12.94
N GLN A 175 5.78 -10.02 -12.56
CA GLN A 175 5.12 -11.16 -13.18
C GLN A 175 3.88 -10.69 -13.94
N GLU A 176 3.44 -11.50 -14.88
CA GLU A 176 2.23 -11.28 -15.65
C GLU A 176 1.53 -12.62 -15.94
N GLY A 177 0.21 -12.61 -16.03
CA GLY A 177 -0.55 -13.79 -16.40
C GLY A 177 -0.41 -14.10 -17.88
N THR A 178 -0.59 -15.37 -18.24
CA THR A 178 -0.70 -15.83 -19.62
C THR A 178 -1.82 -15.08 -20.37
N LEU A 179 -1.46 -14.38 -21.45
CA LEU A 179 -2.40 -13.69 -22.36
C LEU A 179 -3.17 -14.72 -23.21
N SER A 180 -4.15 -15.35 -22.57
CA SER A 180 -5.02 -16.40 -23.14
C SER A 180 -6.31 -15.83 -23.76
N PHE A 181 -6.37 -14.52 -23.98
CA PHE A 181 -7.49 -13.80 -24.59
C PHE A 181 -6.99 -12.96 -25.77
N PRO A 182 -7.82 -12.68 -26.80
CA PRO A 182 -7.37 -11.90 -27.95
C PRO A 182 -7.04 -10.44 -27.60
N PRO A 183 -6.27 -9.74 -28.45
CA PRO A 183 -5.95 -8.32 -28.31
C PRO A 183 -7.15 -7.47 -27.89
N THR A 184 -6.92 -6.55 -26.94
CA THR A 184 -7.97 -5.74 -26.29
C THR A 184 -8.26 -4.44 -27.00
N TYR A 185 -7.40 -4.06 -27.96
CA TYR A 185 -7.48 -2.87 -28.81
C TYR A 185 -7.22 -3.26 -30.26
N LYS A 186 -7.70 -2.57 -31.31
CA LYS A 186 -8.73 -1.51 -31.34
C LYS A 186 -9.98 -2.08 -31.99
N TYR A 187 -11.12 -1.99 -31.32
CA TYR A 187 -12.41 -2.43 -31.84
C TYR A 187 -13.21 -1.26 -32.40
N ASP A 188 -14.08 -1.55 -33.37
CA ASP A 188 -15.18 -0.64 -33.64
C ASP A 188 -16.15 -0.66 -32.45
N THR A 189 -16.68 0.49 -32.05
CA THR A 189 -17.57 0.58 -30.88
C THR A 189 -18.85 -0.22 -31.13
N PHE A 190 -19.32 -0.88 -30.09
CA PHE A 190 -20.47 -1.79 -30.11
C PHE A 190 -20.33 -2.99 -31.07
N SER A 191 -19.13 -3.26 -31.59
CA SER A 191 -18.83 -4.36 -32.52
C SER A 191 -17.76 -5.31 -31.97
N ASP A 192 -17.69 -6.53 -32.51
CA ASP A 192 -16.57 -7.46 -32.33
C ASP A 192 -15.50 -7.33 -33.43
N ASP A 193 -15.76 -6.48 -34.41
CA ASP A 193 -14.81 -6.19 -35.48
C ASP A 193 -13.68 -5.31 -34.96
N TYR A 194 -12.45 -5.67 -35.34
CA TYR A 194 -11.29 -4.81 -35.17
C TYR A 194 -11.28 -3.70 -36.22
N ASP A 195 -10.85 -2.51 -35.79
CA ASP A 195 -10.83 -1.23 -36.51
C ASP A 195 -10.96 -1.37 -38.03
N THR A 196 -12.14 -1.01 -38.53
CA THR A 196 -12.49 -0.98 -39.95
C THR A 196 -12.39 0.43 -40.56
N SER A 197 -11.99 1.42 -39.75
CA SER A 197 -11.76 2.79 -40.22
C SER A 197 -10.57 2.87 -41.18
N GLU A 198 -10.44 4.00 -41.87
CA GLU A 198 -9.32 4.28 -42.76
C GLU A 198 -7.96 4.23 -42.04
N LYS A 199 -7.92 4.49 -40.72
CA LYS A 199 -6.69 4.44 -39.90
C LYS A 199 -6.23 2.99 -39.68
N CYS A 200 -7.13 2.00 -39.80
CA CYS A 200 -6.90 0.55 -39.76
C CYS A 200 -5.82 0.15 -38.73
N ARG A 201 -6.02 0.52 -37.46
CA ARG A 201 -5.06 0.26 -36.39
C ARG A 201 -4.93 -1.25 -36.17
N ALA A 202 -3.69 -1.73 -36.15
CA ALA A 202 -3.41 -3.13 -35.85
C ALA A 202 -3.86 -3.49 -34.42
N PRO A 203 -4.48 -4.67 -34.22
CA PRO A 203 -4.86 -5.09 -32.89
C PRO A 203 -3.65 -5.26 -31.94
N ALA A 204 -3.83 -4.93 -30.65
CA ALA A 204 -2.79 -5.03 -29.63
C ALA A 204 -3.34 -5.34 -28.22
N TRP A 205 -2.49 -5.92 -27.36
CA TRP A 205 -2.71 -6.02 -25.92
C TRP A 205 -2.17 -4.78 -25.22
N THR A 206 -2.93 -3.69 -25.31
CA THR A 206 -2.61 -2.41 -24.69
C THR A 206 -2.88 -2.42 -23.18
N ASP A 207 -3.89 -3.18 -22.76
CA ASP A 207 -4.42 -3.20 -21.39
C ASP A 207 -3.84 -4.37 -20.60
N ARG A 208 -3.03 -4.08 -19.57
CA ARG A 208 -2.17 -5.09 -18.92
C ARG A 208 -2.26 -5.01 -17.40
N ILE A 209 -2.01 -6.14 -16.72
CA ILE A 209 -1.96 -6.22 -15.26
C ILE A 209 -0.72 -7.03 -14.87
N LEU A 210 0.25 -6.35 -14.28
CA LEU A 210 1.49 -6.92 -13.76
C LEU A 210 1.52 -6.81 -12.25
N TRP A 211 2.30 -7.69 -11.61
CA TRP A 211 2.49 -7.66 -10.17
C TRP A 211 3.91 -8.04 -9.75
N LYS A 212 4.34 -7.61 -8.57
CA LYS A 212 5.61 -8.00 -7.96
C LYS A 212 5.39 -8.30 -6.49
N GLU A 213 5.95 -9.40 -6.02
CA GLU A 213 5.97 -9.78 -4.60
C GLU A 213 7.43 -9.82 -4.16
N GLN A 214 7.77 -9.05 -3.12
CA GLN A 214 9.13 -8.97 -2.61
C GLN A 214 9.45 -10.04 -1.58
N ARG A 215 8.41 -10.58 -0.93
CA ARG A 215 8.58 -11.62 0.09
C ARG A 215 8.99 -12.93 -0.57
N SER A 216 9.88 -13.66 0.11
CA SER A 216 10.35 -14.97 -0.29
C SER A 216 10.14 -15.96 0.87
N PRO A 217 9.47 -17.11 0.65
CA PRO A 217 8.86 -17.53 -0.62
C PRO A 217 7.65 -16.66 -1.00
N ALA A 218 7.41 -16.54 -2.30
CA ALA A 218 6.21 -15.87 -2.81
C ALA A 218 4.96 -16.70 -2.49
N GLU A 219 3.95 -16.09 -1.89
CA GLU A 219 2.71 -16.77 -1.48
C GLU A 219 1.48 -16.29 -2.26
N MET A 220 1.63 -15.23 -3.07
CA MET A 220 0.54 -14.76 -3.90
C MET A 220 0.28 -15.70 -5.07
N LYS A 221 -1.00 -15.97 -5.33
CA LYS A 221 -1.45 -16.79 -6.45
C LYS A 221 -2.40 -16.03 -7.36
N LEU A 222 -2.05 -15.94 -8.64
CA LEU A 222 -3.00 -15.55 -9.69
C LEU A 222 -4.04 -16.66 -9.86
N ILE A 223 -5.32 -16.33 -9.65
CA ILE A 223 -6.46 -17.24 -9.86
C ILE A 223 -6.98 -17.13 -11.29
N ARG A 224 -7.12 -15.90 -11.80
CA ARG A 224 -7.67 -15.66 -13.13
C ARG A 224 -7.08 -14.39 -13.72
N TYR A 225 -6.75 -14.42 -15.01
CA TYR A 225 -6.43 -13.25 -15.81
C TYR A 225 -7.29 -13.29 -17.08
N PHE A 226 -8.09 -12.27 -17.31
CA PHE A 226 -9.17 -12.34 -18.30
C PHE A 226 -9.52 -10.99 -18.90
N ARG A 227 -10.20 -11.06 -20.05
CA ARG A 227 -10.86 -9.95 -20.73
C ARG A 227 -12.38 -10.07 -20.58
N SER A 228 -13.08 -8.95 -20.49
CA SER A 228 -14.54 -8.87 -20.51
C SER A 228 -15.06 -8.38 -21.86
N GLU A 229 -16.22 -8.87 -22.30
CA GLU A 229 -16.82 -8.53 -23.60
C GLU A 229 -17.79 -7.34 -23.52
N LEU A 230 -17.35 -6.27 -22.84
CA LEU A 230 -18.05 -4.99 -22.85
C LEU A 230 -17.61 -4.18 -24.07
N LYS A 231 -18.56 -3.78 -24.92
CA LYS A 231 -18.29 -3.22 -26.26
C LYS A 231 -18.50 -1.70 -26.35
N THR A 232 -18.69 -1.02 -25.24
CA THR A 232 -18.96 0.43 -25.21
C THR A 232 -17.75 1.29 -25.53
N SER A 233 -16.55 0.70 -25.56
CA SER A 233 -15.28 1.35 -25.93
C SER A 233 -14.62 0.54 -27.05
N ASP A 234 -13.71 1.19 -27.76
CA ASP A 234 -12.76 0.55 -28.68
C ASP A 234 -11.71 -0.32 -27.96
N HIS A 235 -11.70 -0.30 -26.62
CA HIS A 235 -11.00 -1.24 -25.76
C HIS A 235 -11.94 -2.25 -25.11
N ARG A 236 -11.40 -3.43 -24.76
CA ARG A 236 -12.06 -4.43 -23.92
C ARG A 236 -11.50 -4.42 -22.50
N PRO A 237 -12.34 -4.37 -21.44
CA PRO A 237 -11.85 -4.36 -20.07
C PRO A 237 -11.04 -5.62 -19.71
N VAL A 238 -9.95 -5.44 -18.96
CA VAL A 238 -9.10 -6.52 -18.47
C VAL A 238 -9.19 -6.61 -16.95
N GLY A 239 -9.26 -7.83 -16.42
CA GLY A 239 -9.36 -8.10 -15.00
C GLY A 239 -8.42 -9.23 -14.56
N ALA A 240 -7.95 -9.15 -13.32
CA ALA A 240 -7.19 -10.20 -12.67
C ALA A 240 -7.73 -10.46 -11.26
N LEU A 241 -7.73 -11.72 -10.85
CA LEU A 241 -8.14 -12.17 -9.53
C LEU A 241 -6.96 -12.85 -8.85
N PHE A 242 -6.65 -12.43 -7.63
CA PHE A 242 -5.52 -12.93 -6.85
C PHE A 242 -5.99 -13.48 -5.50
N SER A 243 -5.31 -14.54 -5.03
CA SER A 243 -5.30 -14.94 -3.63
C SER A 243 -4.00 -14.44 -3.00
N VAL A 244 -4.11 -13.66 -1.94
CA VAL A 244 -2.96 -13.04 -1.25
C VAL A 244 -3.01 -13.37 0.23
N ASN A 245 -1.92 -13.92 0.76
CA ASN A 245 -1.74 -14.06 2.20
C ASN A 245 -1.28 -12.73 2.80
N VAL A 246 -1.98 -12.28 3.84
CA VAL A 246 -1.59 -11.11 4.61
C VAL A 246 -1.08 -11.53 5.97
N TYR A 247 -0.06 -10.83 6.45
CA TYR A 247 0.59 -11.14 7.71
C TYR A 247 0.02 -10.29 8.81
N ARG A 248 -0.09 -10.90 9.99
CA ARG A 248 -0.50 -10.21 11.21
C ARG A 248 0.59 -10.43 12.26
N VAL A 249 1.10 -9.35 12.81
CA VAL A 249 2.00 -9.39 13.96
C VAL A 249 1.23 -9.92 15.17
N ASN A 250 1.83 -10.84 15.92
CA ASN A 250 1.29 -11.29 17.19
C ASN A 250 1.80 -10.36 18.31
N GLN A 251 0.99 -9.36 18.68
CA GLN A 251 1.38 -8.37 19.69
C GLN A 251 1.78 -9.00 21.02
N ALA A 252 1.08 -10.05 21.49
CA ALA A 252 1.41 -10.70 22.75
C ALA A 252 2.83 -11.30 22.73
N LYS A 253 3.19 -11.99 21.64
CA LYS A 253 4.56 -12.51 21.46
C LYS A 253 5.59 -11.38 21.34
N CYS A 254 5.26 -10.26 20.70
CA CYS A 254 6.16 -9.12 20.63
C CYS A 254 6.43 -8.53 22.01
N VAL A 255 5.39 -8.38 22.85
CA VAL A 255 5.56 -7.89 24.23
C VAL A 255 6.44 -8.84 25.02
N THR A 256 6.16 -10.15 24.99
CA THR A 256 7.00 -11.15 25.68
C THR A 256 8.45 -11.11 25.19
N LEU A 257 8.68 -11.05 23.88
CA LEU A 257 10.03 -10.98 23.33
C LEU A 257 10.77 -9.71 23.75
N VAL A 258 10.09 -8.56 23.78
CA VAL A 258 10.69 -7.32 24.26
C VAL A 258 11.01 -7.41 25.74
N GLU A 259 10.15 -8.03 26.54
CA GLU A 259 10.43 -8.28 27.96
C GLU A 259 11.66 -9.18 28.14
N ASP A 260 11.78 -10.26 27.38
CA ASP A 260 12.92 -11.17 27.41
C ASP A 260 14.22 -10.45 26.99
N ILE A 261 14.18 -9.67 25.90
CA ILE A 261 15.33 -8.88 25.43
C ILE A 261 15.72 -7.87 26.49
N VAL A 262 14.76 -7.10 27.01
CA VAL A 262 15.04 -6.09 28.02
C VAL A 262 15.66 -6.78 29.22
N ALA A 263 15.07 -7.86 29.74
CA ALA A 263 15.58 -8.64 30.87
C ALA A 263 17.03 -9.13 30.67
N CYS A 264 17.42 -9.47 29.43
CA CYS A 264 18.80 -9.88 29.13
C CYS A 264 19.79 -8.71 29.14
N LEU A 265 19.37 -7.47 28.82
CA LEU A 265 20.24 -6.29 28.79
C LEU A 265 20.72 -5.84 30.19
N GLY A 266 20.06 -6.30 31.26
CA GLY A 266 20.36 -5.92 32.63
C GLY A 266 19.94 -4.49 33.02
N PRO A 267 20.16 -4.10 34.29
CA PRO A 267 19.72 -2.81 34.80
C PRO A 267 20.43 -1.64 34.10
N PRO A 268 19.71 -0.54 33.78
CA PRO A 268 20.29 0.62 33.06
C PRO A 268 21.46 1.29 33.80
N ASP A 269 21.45 1.26 35.14
CA ASP A 269 22.53 1.82 35.95
C ASP A 269 23.80 0.96 35.96
N SER A 270 23.73 -0.28 35.43
CA SER A 270 24.86 -1.21 35.32
C SER A 270 25.65 -1.40 36.63
N THR A 271 25.00 -1.23 37.79
CA THR A 271 25.67 -1.19 39.09
C THR A 271 25.41 -2.45 39.91
N ILE A 272 26.48 -3.05 40.41
CA ILE A 272 26.44 -4.09 41.44
C ILE A 272 26.88 -3.53 42.79
N ILE A 273 26.38 -4.13 43.86
CA ILE A 273 26.76 -3.86 45.25
C ILE A 273 27.38 -5.13 45.81
N CYS A 274 28.60 -4.99 46.31
CA CYS A 274 29.39 -6.06 46.91
C CYS A 274 29.49 -5.84 48.43
N SER A 275 29.20 -6.89 49.20
CA SER A 275 29.37 -6.93 50.66
C SER A 275 30.04 -8.25 51.08
N LEU A 276 30.59 -8.32 52.29
CA LEU A 276 31.21 -9.55 52.81
C LEU A 276 30.48 -10.03 54.06
N ALA A 277 30.06 -11.29 54.06
CA ALA A 277 29.41 -11.91 55.20
C ALA A 277 30.28 -11.82 56.47
N GLY A 278 29.68 -11.45 57.60
CA GLY A 278 30.38 -11.30 58.88
C GLY A 278 31.14 -9.99 59.07
N THR A 279 31.14 -9.08 58.09
CA THR A 279 31.77 -7.75 58.21
C THR A 279 30.74 -6.63 58.27
N ARG A 280 31.06 -5.54 58.97
CA ARG A 280 30.22 -4.31 58.98
C ARG A 280 30.51 -3.37 57.82
N ARG A 281 31.73 -3.44 57.25
CA ARG A 281 32.18 -2.63 56.12
C ARG A 281 33.04 -3.47 55.21
N PHE A 282 32.89 -3.30 53.90
CA PHE A 282 33.73 -3.93 52.90
C PHE A 282 35.20 -3.51 53.11
N PRO A 283 36.13 -4.44 53.34
CA PRO A 283 37.55 -4.15 53.50
C PRO A 283 38.17 -3.69 52.17
N ALA A 284 38.60 -2.43 52.08
CA ALA A 284 39.20 -1.86 50.87
C ALA A 284 40.37 -2.69 50.28
N PRO A 285 41.24 -3.35 51.08
CA PRO A 285 42.30 -4.22 50.53
C PRO A 285 41.81 -5.43 49.73
N LEU A 286 40.55 -5.84 49.85
CA LEU A 286 39.96 -6.97 49.11
C LEU A 286 39.40 -6.56 47.73
N PHE A 287 39.29 -5.27 47.44
CA PHE A 287 38.80 -4.78 46.14
C PHE A 287 39.59 -5.32 44.94
N PRO A 288 40.94 -5.39 44.95
CA PRO A 288 41.70 -5.97 43.84
C PRO A 288 41.34 -7.42 43.52
N GLN A 289 40.93 -8.21 44.53
CA GLN A 289 40.50 -9.60 44.31
C GLN A 289 39.12 -9.65 43.63
N VAL A 290 38.19 -8.79 44.03
CA VAL A 290 36.90 -8.62 43.34
C VAL A 290 37.11 -8.15 41.90
N ALA A 291 37.98 -7.17 41.68
CA ALA A 291 38.30 -6.67 40.34
C ALA A 291 38.97 -7.73 39.47
N ALA A 292 39.81 -8.60 40.04
CA ALA A 292 40.39 -9.74 39.33
C ALA A 292 39.30 -10.73 38.90
N LYS A 293 38.32 -11.01 39.76
CA LYS A 293 37.18 -11.88 39.41
C LYS A 293 36.27 -11.29 38.35
N LEU A 294 36.00 -9.99 38.37
CA LEU A 294 35.25 -9.32 37.31
C LEU A 294 35.93 -9.41 35.94
N LYS A 295 37.27 -9.39 35.90
CA LYS A 295 38.04 -9.60 34.65
C LYS A 295 37.90 -11.02 34.08
N GLU A 296 37.55 -12.02 34.90
CA GLU A 296 37.27 -13.38 34.43
C GLU A 296 35.91 -13.46 33.69
N ILE A 297 35.00 -12.50 33.90
CA ILE A 297 33.63 -12.48 33.35
C ILE A 297 33.43 -11.31 32.36
N PRO A 298 34.39 -11.12 31.43
CA PRO A 298 34.62 -9.89 30.65
C PRO A 298 34.02 -8.56 31.14
N ALA A 299 33.98 -8.32 32.45
CA ALA A 299 33.26 -7.18 33.02
C ALA A 299 34.23 -6.02 33.30
N HIS A 300 34.14 -4.95 32.50
CA HIS A 300 34.96 -3.77 32.68
C HIS A 300 34.34 -2.83 33.73
N ILE A 301 35.11 -2.51 34.75
CA ILE A 301 34.73 -1.54 35.78
C ILE A 301 34.89 -0.13 35.20
N ARG A 302 33.80 0.65 35.19
CA ARG A 302 33.84 2.09 34.86
C ARG A 302 34.07 2.96 36.08
N LEU A 303 33.40 2.64 37.18
CA LEU A 303 33.50 3.37 38.44
C LEU A 303 33.38 2.39 39.60
N SER A 304 34.14 2.61 40.66
CA SER A 304 33.95 1.96 41.95
C SER A 304 33.92 2.99 43.06
N LYS A 305 33.02 2.84 44.02
CA LYS A 305 32.98 3.67 45.23
C LYS A 305 32.61 2.85 46.45
N PHE A 306 33.04 3.31 47.62
CA PHE A 306 32.58 2.79 48.90
C PHE A 306 31.46 3.69 49.42
N GLU A 307 30.29 3.12 49.67
CA GLU A 307 29.09 3.84 50.13
C GLU A 307 28.38 2.95 51.16
N ASP A 308 28.00 3.54 52.30
CA ASP A 308 27.29 2.85 53.40
C ASP A 308 27.94 1.55 53.92
N GLY A 309 29.26 1.44 53.78
CA GLY A 309 30.00 0.23 54.19
C GLY A 309 30.01 -0.87 53.14
N GLU A 310 29.53 -0.60 51.94
CA GLU A 310 29.50 -1.53 50.82
C GLU A 310 30.32 -1.02 49.64
N LEU A 311 30.69 -1.92 48.74
CA LEU A 311 31.45 -1.60 47.54
C LEU A 311 30.48 -1.56 46.35
N HIS A 312 30.25 -0.37 45.81
CA HIS A 312 29.42 -0.16 44.62
C HIS A 312 30.32 -0.12 43.39
N ILE A 313 30.00 -0.93 42.38
CA ILE A 313 30.78 -1.02 41.14
C ILE A 313 29.83 -0.80 39.95
N VAL A 314 30.08 0.26 39.19
CA VAL A 314 29.42 0.53 37.91
C VAL A 314 30.24 -0.15 36.82
N LEU A 315 29.60 -1.05 36.08
CA LEU A 315 30.19 -1.79 34.98
C LEU A 315 29.91 -1.12 33.64
N GLU A 316 30.42 -1.71 32.58
CA GLU A 316 30.30 -1.17 31.22
C GLU A 316 28.85 -1.14 30.71
N ASN A 317 28.05 -2.15 31.07
CA ASN A 317 26.65 -2.30 30.67
C ASN A 317 25.88 -3.20 31.65
N GLY A 318 24.55 -3.30 31.50
CA GLY A 318 23.71 -4.09 32.38
C GLY A 318 23.96 -5.61 32.25
N GLU A 319 24.32 -6.09 31.05
CA GLU A 319 24.66 -7.50 30.81
C GLU A 319 25.83 -7.96 31.69
N THR A 320 26.88 -7.16 31.78
CA THR A 320 28.03 -7.44 32.66
C THR A 320 27.65 -7.35 34.14
N ALA A 321 26.68 -6.51 34.51
CA ALA A 321 26.13 -6.48 35.88
C ALA A 321 25.33 -7.73 36.23
N LEU A 322 24.55 -8.28 35.28
CA LEU A 322 23.90 -9.57 35.45
C LEU A 322 24.93 -10.70 35.55
N ALA A 323 25.93 -10.70 34.67
CA ALA A 323 26.97 -11.73 34.68
C ALA A 323 27.78 -11.74 35.98
N ALA A 324 28.03 -10.56 36.57
CA ALA A 324 28.72 -10.42 37.85
C ALA A 324 27.96 -11.05 39.04
N LEU A 325 26.65 -11.30 38.93
CA LEU A 325 25.91 -12.05 39.96
C LEU A 325 26.42 -13.48 40.13
N SER A 326 27.09 -14.05 39.12
CA SER A 326 27.76 -15.36 39.25
C SER A 326 28.91 -15.36 40.26
N MET A 327 29.36 -14.19 40.71
CA MET A 327 30.37 -14.04 41.76
C MET A 327 29.79 -14.13 43.18
N ASP A 328 28.47 -14.09 43.34
CA ASP A 328 27.82 -14.27 44.64
C ASP A 328 28.19 -15.64 45.25
N GLY A 329 28.58 -15.64 46.53
CA GLY A 329 29.02 -16.84 47.24
C GLY A 329 30.51 -17.18 47.12
N ILE A 330 31.30 -16.47 46.30
CA ILE A 330 32.75 -16.68 46.22
C ILE A 330 33.42 -16.40 47.58
N GLN A 331 34.38 -17.24 47.97
CA GLN A 331 35.19 -17.04 49.17
C GLN A 331 36.38 -16.13 48.89
N LEU A 332 36.53 -15.06 49.67
CA LEU A 332 37.65 -14.11 49.64
C LEU A 332 38.24 -14.00 51.05
N GLU A 333 39.46 -14.49 51.24
CA GLU A 333 40.19 -14.45 52.53
C GLU A 333 39.32 -14.86 53.74
N GLY A 334 38.60 -15.98 53.61
CA GLY A 334 37.75 -16.53 54.68
C GLY A 334 36.38 -15.86 54.84
N HIS A 335 36.03 -14.88 54.00
CA HIS A 335 34.72 -14.24 53.96
C HIS A 335 33.96 -14.64 52.70
N THR A 336 32.64 -14.75 52.81
CA THR A 336 31.76 -15.02 51.66
C THR A 336 31.34 -13.69 51.02
N LEU A 337 31.63 -13.53 49.74
CA LEU A 337 31.19 -12.38 48.94
C LEU A 337 29.70 -12.47 48.66
N SER A 338 28.97 -11.39 48.92
CA SER A 338 27.61 -11.20 48.43
C SER A 338 27.61 -10.14 47.33
N VAL A 339 27.06 -10.49 46.17
CA VAL A 339 26.94 -9.62 44.99
C VAL A 339 25.47 -9.51 44.62
N ARG A 340 24.97 -8.27 44.57
CA ARG A 340 23.58 -7.99 44.18
C ARG A 340 23.50 -6.80 43.25
N LEU A 341 22.44 -6.71 42.46
CA LEU A 341 22.15 -5.51 41.67
C LEU A 341 21.76 -4.36 42.59
N LYS A 342 22.17 -3.13 42.24
CA LYS A 342 21.65 -1.93 42.90
C LYS A 342 20.15 -1.76 42.66
N SER A 343 19.72 -2.04 41.43
CA SER A 343 18.32 -1.98 41.01
C SER A 343 17.85 -3.38 40.61
N PRO A 344 17.49 -4.27 41.55
CA PRO A 344 17.07 -5.65 41.22
C PRO A 344 15.70 -5.69 40.53
N GLU A 345 14.84 -4.71 40.81
CA GLU A 345 13.48 -4.58 40.28
C GLU A 345 13.43 -3.70 39.00
N TRP A 346 14.54 -3.56 38.27
CA TRP A 346 14.63 -2.68 37.11
C TRP A 346 13.68 -3.03 35.95
N THR A 347 13.17 -4.27 35.92
CA THR A 347 12.13 -4.72 34.99
C THR A 347 10.71 -4.39 35.48
N GLU A 348 10.52 -4.01 36.74
CA GLU A 348 9.21 -3.63 37.26
C GLU A 348 8.69 -2.35 36.58
N GLY A 349 7.40 -2.35 36.24
CA GLY A 349 6.79 -1.25 35.50
C GLY A 349 7.13 -1.20 34.00
N LEU A 350 7.85 -2.20 33.46
CA LEU A 350 8.04 -2.37 32.02
C LEU A 350 6.76 -2.87 31.34
N GLN A 351 6.12 -3.90 31.92
CA GLN A 351 4.86 -4.51 31.46
C GLN A 351 3.74 -3.49 31.14
N PRO A 352 3.40 -2.53 32.04
CA PRO A 352 2.38 -1.52 31.75
C PRO A 352 2.78 -0.58 30.60
N LYS A 353 4.07 -0.24 30.48
CA LYS A 353 4.58 0.64 29.42
C LYS A 353 4.54 -0.04 28.06
N LEU A 354 4.93 -1.32 28.00
CA LEU A 354 4.89 -2.13 26.78
C LEU A 354 3.45 -2.42 26.34
N THR A 355 2.57 -2.71 27.29
CA THR A 355 1.13 -2.91 27.00
C THR A 355 0.50 -1.63 26.44
N LYS A 356 0.83 -0.47 27.03
CA LYS A 356 0.37 0.83 26.52
C LYS A 356 0.92 1.10 25.12
N PHE A 357 2.20 0.83 24.86
CA PHE A 357 2.80 0.98 23.53
C PHE A 357 2.12 0.08 22.49
N ALA A 358 1.87 -1.20 22.83
CA ALA A 358 1.17 -2.14 21.95
C ALA A 358 -0.28 -1.72 21.66
N ALA A 359 -0.97 -1.11 22.63
CA ALA A 359 -2.32 -0.58 22.46
C ALA A 359 -2.35 0.70 21.61
N THR A 360 -1.41 1.63 21.82
CA THR A 360 -1.28 2.85 20.99
C THR A 360 -0.93 2.52 19.55
N ALA A 361 0.01 1.60 19.32
CA ALA A 361 0.34 1.10 17.98
C ALA A 361 -0.85 0.41 17.29
N ALA A 362 -1.80 -0.16 18.04
CA ALA A 362 -3.03 -0.71 17.46
C ALA A 362 -4.10 0.36 17.18
N SER A 363 -4.05 1.52 17.85
CA SER A 363 -5.07 2.57 17.82
C SER A 363 -4.74 3.73 16.87
N GLU A 364 -3.48 4.16 16.78
CA GLU A 364 -3.04 5.21 15.83
C GLU A 364 -3.04 4.71 14.38
N ASP A 365 -3.12 3.39 14.22
CA ASP A 365 -3.10 2.66 12.95
C ASP A 365 -4.50 2.43 12.35
N ALA A 366 -5.59 2.84 13.01
CA ALA A 366 -6.94 2.68 12.47
C ALA A 366 -7.40 3.95 11.74
N ILE A 367 -7.89 3.83 10.51
CA ILE A 367 -8.58 4.91 9.81
C ILE A 367 -9.84 5.28 10.62
N SER A 368 -9.95 6.52 11.09
CA SER A 368 -11.21 7.06 11.60
C SER A 368 -12.15 7.31 10.42
N ILE A 369 -13.10 6.40 10.20
CA ILE A 369 -14.13 6.48 9.15
C ILE A 369 -15.28 7.40 9.62
N GLN A 370 -14.97 8.59 10.13
CA GLN A 370 -15.99 9.51 10.64
C GLN A 370 -16.34 10.67 9.69
N ASP A 371 -15.57 10.92 8.63
CA ASP A 371 -15.80 12.07 7.74
C ASP A 371 -15.92 11.71 6.24
N CYS A 372 -16.36 10.50 5.89
CA CYS A 372 -16.83 10.24 4.53
C CYS A 372 -18.29 10.70 4.44
N ASP A 373 -18.54 11.94 4.01
CA ASP A 373 -19.91 12.45 3.84
C ASP A 373 -20.72 11.56 2.87
N PHE A 374 -21.69 10.84 3.43
CA PHE A 374 -22.49 9.78 2.78
C PHE A 374 -23.82 10.27 2.17
N ASN A 375 -23.97 11.55 1.82
CA ASN A 375 -25.25 12.05 1.30
C ASN A 375 -25.10 12.72 -0.07
N ILE A 376 -25.36 11.97 -1.14
CA ILE A 376 -25.77 12.55 -2.43
C ILE A 376 -27.12 11.92 -2.79
N THR A 377 -28.16 12.75 -2.82
CA THR A 377 -29.54 12.38 -3.12
C THR A 377 -29.72 12.09 -4.60
N ASN A 378 -30.44 11.00 -4.90
CA ASN A 378 -30.87 10.60 -6.23
C ASN A 378 -31.81 11.66 -6.84
N GLY A 379 -31.32 12.41 -7.82
CA GLY A 379 -32.17 13.28 -8.60
C GLY A 379 -31.29 14.11 -9.50
N ASP A 380 -31.00 13.56 -10.68
CA ASP A 380 -30.65 14.30 -11.89
C ASP A 380 -30.33 13.29 -13.01
N GLU A 381 -31.28 13.12 -13.94
CA GLU A 381 -31.08 12.40 -15.21
C GLU A 381 -30.27 13.29 -16.16
N PHE A 382 -29.19 12.77 -16.79
CA PHE A 382 -28.45 13.52 -17.81
C PHE A 382 -27.88 12.64 -18.93
N GLU A 383 -27.98 13.18 -20.15
CA GLU A 383 -27.58 12.63 -21.45
C GLU A 383 -26.06 12.73 -21.73
N PHE A 384 -25.58 11.83 -22.59
CA PHE A 384 -24.20 11.70 -23.06
C PHE A 384 -23.95 12.57 -24.31
N ASP A 385 -22.79 13.22 -24.39
CA ASP A 385 -22.26 13.81 -25.63
C ASP A 385 -20.84 13.27 -25.87
N ASP A 386 -20.72 12.35 -26.82
CA ASP A 386 -19.50 11.64 -27.21
C ASP A 386 -18.89 12.29 -28.46
N ASN A 387 -18.28 13.47 -28.32
CA ASN A 387 -17.47 14.06 -29.39
C ASN A 387 -16.22 14.72 -28.81
N ASP A 388 -15.10 13.98 -28.79
CA ASP A 388 -13.76 14.56 -28.68
C ASP A 388 -12.80 13.72 -29.55
N ASP A 389 -12.83 13.96 -30.86
CA ASP A 389 -11.87 13.45 -31.83
C ASP A 389 -10.90 14.58 -32.26
N ASP A 390 -9.61 14.23 -32.36
CA ASP A 390 -8.50 14.94 -33.01
C ASP A 390 -8.20 16.41 -32.62
N LEU A 391 -7.20 16.60 -31.75
CA LEU A 391 -6.37 17.82 -31.76
C LEU A 391 -4.88 17.48 -31.89
N SER A 392 -4.48 17.04 -33.08
CA SER A 392 -3.07 17.04 -33.49
C SER A 392 -2.92 17.55 -34.93
N SER A 393 -3.07 18.87 -35.13
CA SER A 393 -2.52 19.52 -36.33
C SER A 393 -2.55 21.05 -36.24
N THR A 394 -1.55 21.68 -35.60
CA THR A 394 -0.90 22.89 -36.15
C THR A 394 0.30 23.28 -35.30
N LEU A 395 1.50 23.27 -35.88
CA LEU A 395 2.40 24.43 -35.99
C LEU A 395 3.78 23.96 -36.47
N SER A 396 4.04 24.23 -37.74
CA SER A 396 5.36 24.16 -38.36
C SER A 396 6.09 25.49 -38.14
N ALA A 397 7.35 25.37 -37.70
CA ALA A 397 8.51 26.25 -37.88
C ALA A 397 8.35 27.78 -38.04
N ASP A 398 9.04 28.54 -37.18
CA ASP A 398 10.00 29.53 -37.68
C ASP A 398 11.15 29.85 -36.70
N LYS A 399 12.27 30.26 -37.29
CA LYS A 399 13.64 30.36 -36.73
C LYS A 399 13.92 31.60 -35.85
N MET A 400 14.97 31.43 -35.03
CA MET A 400 16.14 32.33 -34.83
C MET A 400 16.25 33.06 -33.47
N GLY A 401 17.40 32.88 -32.81
CA GLY A 401 17.83 33.75 -31.70
C GLY A 401 18.80 33.12 -30.69
N SER A 402 20.10 33.32 -30.92
CA SER A 402 21.21 32.99 -30.02
C SER A 402 21.14 33.76 -28.69
N GLY A 403 21.37 33.10 -27.56
CA GLY A 403 21.57 33.74 -26.26
C GLY A 403 22.20 32.79 -25.24
N ARG A 404 23.47 33.04 -24.91
CA ARG A 404 24.32 32.28 -23.98
C ARG A 404 24.09 32.80 -22.56
N ALA A 405 23.76 31.94 -21.58
CA ALA A 405 24.01 32.19 -20.16
C ALA A 405 23.93 30.88 -19.34
N SER A 406 24.98 30.62 -18.56
CA SER A 406 25.01 29.66 -17.44
C SER A 406 25.13 30.46 -16.12
N PRO A 407 25.19 29.81 -14.95
CA PRO A 407 24.10 29.20 -14.20
C PRO A 407 23.81 30.01 -12.91
N ILE A 408 22.57 29.97 -12.39
CA ILE A 408 22.28 30.45 -11.04
C ILE A 408 21.54 29.37 -10.26
N THR A 409 22.16 29.05 -9.12
CA THR A 409 21.73 28.24 -7.99
C THR A 409 20.42 28.75 -7.36
N GLY A 410 19.52 27.84 -6.96
CA GLY A 410 18.36 28.19 -6.14
C GLY A 410 17.48 26.98 -5.86
N ILE A 411 17.65 26.44 -4.65
CA ILE A 411 16.76 25.46 -4.00
C ILE A 411 15.39 26.10 -3.81
N GLU A 412 14.29 25.39 -4.11
CA GLU A 412 13.07 25.45 -3.31
C GLU A 412 12.10 24.29 -3.64
N ASP A 413 11.87 23.47 -2.61
CA ASP A 413 10.89 22.39 -2.52
C ASP A 413 9.46 22.92 -2.62
N PHE A 414 8.66 22.39 -3.56
CA PHE A 414 7.21 22.56 -3.57
C PHE A 414 6.51 21.21 -3.58
N ALA A 415 6.34 20.63 -2.38
CA ALA A 415 5.30 19.65 -2.12
C ALA A 415 4.11 20.37 -1.47
N PRO A 416 2.86 20.23 -1.96
CA PRO A 416 1.71 20.79 -1.27
C PRO A 416 1.48 20.00 0.02
N ARG A 417 1.75 20.64 1.17
CA ARG A 417 1.27 20.18 2.48
C ARG A 417 -0.25 20.31 2.49
N CYS A 418 -0.94 19.20 2.73
CA CYS A 418 -2.34 19.23 3.15
C CYS A 418 -2.36 19.72 4.61
N THR A 419 -2.76 20.97 4.83
CA THR A 419 -2.84 21.58 6.16
C THR A 419 -4.23 21.31 6.73
N ILE A 420 -4.29 20.53 7.82
CA ILE A 420 -5.51 20.36 8.63
C ILE A 420 -5.61 21.56 9.57
N THR A 421 -6.68 22.34 9.44
CA THR A 421 -6.99 23.45 10.37
C THR A 421 -8.06 22.96 11.36
N PRO A 422 -7.83 22.99 12.68
CA PRO A 422 -8.88 22.73 13.65
C PRO A 422 -9.73 24.00 13.83
N LEU A 423 -11.02 23.94 13.49
CA LEU A 423 -11.94 25.03 13.79
C LEU A 423 -12.29 25.00 15.29
N GLN A 424 -11.94 26.10 15.97
CA GLN A 424 -12.39 26.42 17.32
C GLN A 424 -13.91 26.64 17.33
N SER A 425 -14.56 25.99 18.30
CA SER A 425 -15.98 26.17 18.62
C SER A 425 -16.26 27.59 19.12
N SER A 426 -17.03 28.36 18.35
CA SER A 426 -17.75 29.53 18.86
C SER A 426 -19.23 29.20 18.98
N TYR A 427 -19.69 29.02 20.22
CA TYR A 427 -21.11 29.00 20.55
C TYR A 427 -21.70 30.39 20.28
N SER A 428 -22.63 30.47 19.33
CA SER A 428 -23.59 31.56 19.27
C SER A 428 -25.00 31.01 19.07
N SER A 429 -25.83 31.32 20.04
CA SER A 429 -27.24 31.00 20.20
C SER A 429 -28.07 31.34 18.97
N GLN A 430 -28.77 30.34 18.41
CA GLN A 430 -29.90 30.54 17.51
C GLN A 430 -31.09 29.67 17.93
N THR A 431 -32.14 30.39 18.34
CA THR A 431 -33.58 30.14 18.27
C THR A 431 -34.10 28.73 17.94
N ALA A 432 -34.93 28.21 18.85
CA ALA A 432 -35.69 26.97 18.70
C ALA A 432 -36.65 27.01 17.49
N MET A 433 -36.54 26.00 16.63
CA MET A 433 -37.50 25.66 15.58
C MET A 433 -38.57 24.68 16.12
N PRO A 434 -39.81 24.70 15.60
CA PRO A 434 -40.95 24.00 16.19
C PRO A 434 -40.85 22.47 16.06
N ILE A 435 -41.26 21.77 17.12
CA ILE A 435 -41.36 20.31 17.20
C ILE A 435 -42.42 19.83 16.21
N ARG A 436 -41.98 19.15 15.14
CA ARG A 436 -42.86 18.44 14.20
C ARG A 436 -43.14 17.05 14.79
N GLN A 437 -44.42 16.72 15.03
CA GLN A 437 -44.85 15.40 15.50
C GLN A 437 -44.45 14.31 14.50
N ALA A 438 -44.01 13.15 15.01
CA ALA A 438 -43.63 11.99 14.22
C ALA A 438 -44.85 11.42 13.46
N PRO A 439 -44.70 10.98 12.19
CA PRO A 439 -45.76 10.28 11.47
C PRO A 439 -46.04 8.89 12.08
N ALA A 440 -47.28 8.43 11.95
CA ALA A 440 -47.69 7.09 12.38
C ALA A 440 -46.92 5.98 11.63
N PRO A 441 -46.63 4.83 12.28
CA PRO A 441 -45.90 3.74 11.65
C PRO A 441 -46.72 3.08 10.52
N PRO A 442 -46.05 2.56 9.47
CA PRO A 442 -46.72 1.94 8.33
C PRO A 442 -47.37 0.60 8.72
N THR A 443 -48.54 0.35 8.14
CA THR A 443 -49.27 -0.92 8.23
C THR A 443 -48.57 -2.01 7.42
N LEU A 444 -48.38 -3.18 8.03
CA LEU A 444 -47.80 -4.37 7.39
C LEU A 444 -48.69 -4.86 6.23
N PRO A 445 -48.11 -5.23 5.08
CA PRO A 445 -48.86 -5.85 3.99
C PRO A 445 -49.29 -7.27 4.35
N SER A 446 -50.49 -7.64 3.92
CA SER A 446 -51.07 -8.98 4.08
C SER A 446 -50.26 -10.06 3.34
N ARG A 447 -50.15 -11.23 3.97
CA ARG A 447 -49.40 -12.40 3.49
C ARG A 447 -49.91 -12.86 2.12
N PRO A 448 -49.03 -13.15 1.14
CA PRO A 448 -49.44 -13.68 -0.16
C PRO A 448 -49.99 -15.12 -0.01
N PRO A 449 -50.93 -15.55 -0.88
CA PRO A 449 -51.48 -16.90 -0.85
C PRO A 449 -50.44 -17.95 -1.25
N ILE A 450 -50.56 -19.14 -0.64
CA ILE A 450 -49.68 -20.29 -0.87
C ILE A 450 -49.91 -20.85 -2.29
N PRO A 451 -48.85 -21.17 -3.07
CA PRO A 451 -49.01 -21.77 -4.39
C PRO A 451 -49.63 -23.16 -4.32
N VAL A 452 -50.64 -23.42 -5.16
CA VAL A 452 -51.20 -24.76 -5.36
C VAL A 452 -50.25 -25.56 -6.26
N ILE A 453 -49.70 -26.66 -5.74
CA ILE A 453 -48.84 -27.58 -6.49
C ILE A 453 -49.74 -28.48 -7.36
N PRO A 454 -49.55 -28.54 -8.69
CA PRO A 454 -50.30 -29.46 -9.54
C PRO A 454 -49.83 -30.92 -9.33
N PRO A 455 -50.73 -31.91 -9.47
CA PRO A 455 -50.37 -33.32 -9.26
C PRO A 455 -49.38 -33.82 -10.31
N ARG A 456 -48.43 -34.67 -9.89
CA ARG A 456 -47.43 -35.30 -10.76
C ARG A 456 -48.09 -36.11 -11.89
N PRO A 457 -47.58 -36.03 -13.13
CA PRO A 457 -48.01 -36.93 -14.20
C PRO A 457 -47.66 -38.38 -13.87
N LYS A 458 -48.61 -39.28 -14.14
CA LYS A 458 -48.46 -40.74 -14.03
C LYS A 458 -47.41 -41.21 -15.03
N GLY A 459 -46.52 -42.10 -14.59
CA GLY A 459 -45.44 -42.66 -15.39
C GLY A 459 -45.94 -43.35 -16.66
N TYR A 460 -45.14 -43.25 -17.72
CA TYR A 460 -45.27 -44.09 -18.90
C TYR A 460 -44.56 -45.41 -18.64
N ASN A 461 -45.34 -46.48 -18.61
CA ASN A 461 -44.90 -47.81 -19.00
C ASN A 461 -44.99 -47.89 -20.53
N GLY A 462 -43.92 -48.37 -21.17
CA GLY A 462 -43.87 -48.61 -22.62
C GLY A 462 -42.45 -48.50 -23.13
#